data_AF-A0A5S4GSU2-F1
#
_entry.id   AF-A0A5S4GSU2-F1
#
_cell.length_a   1.000
_cell.length_b   1.000
_cell.length_c   1.000
_cell.angle_alpha   90.00
_cell.angle_beta   90.00
_cell.angle_gamma   90.00
#
_symmetry.space_group_name_H-M   'P 1'
#
loop_
_entity.id
_entity.type
_entity.pdbx_description
1 polymer ?
#
loop_
_entity_poly.entity_id
_entity_poly.type
_entity_poly.pdbx_seq_one_letter_code
_entity_poly.pdbx_strand_id
1 'polypeptide(L)'
;MTGPDGALWLTLVHSGEIARLTVEGELSRYPAGAAEGRPSIITAGPGGALWFTLNQANAIGRIGLDGEVTLNRLPTADAAPVGITHGADDAVWFVKIAAGQIGRLGADGSVREFPLPDRGAKPHAITAAPSGEC
;
A
#
# COMPACT_ATOMS: atom_id res chain seq x y z
N MET A 1 -8.66 -6.71 -4.67
CA MET A 1 -8.55 -7.73 -3.60
C MET A 1 -9.83 -7.73 -2.77
N THR A 2 -10.13 -8.77 -2.00
CA THR A 2 -11.30 -8.75 -1.10
C THR A 2 -10.94 -8.13 0.25
N GLY A 3 -11.60 -7.03 0.62
CA GLY A 3 -11.40 -6.35 1.89
C GLY A 3 -12.04 -7.10 3.07
N PRO A 4 -11.79 -6.64 4.31
CA PRO A 4 -12.35 -7.24 5.52
C PRO A 4 -13.89 -7.24 5.57
N ASP A 5 -14.51 -6.36 4.78
CA ASP A 5 -15.96 -6.21 4.63
C ASP A 5 -16.56 -7.12 3.53
N GLY A 6 -15.77 -8.00 2.92
CA GLY A 6 -16.20 -8.88 1.84
C GLY A 6 -16.35 -8.18 0.48
N ALA A 7 -16.12 -6.87 0.38
CA ALA A 7 -16.16 -6.14 -0.87
C ALA A 7 -14.83 -6.25 -1.63
N LEU A 8 -14.85 -6.05 -2.95
CA LEU A 8 -13.64 -5.88 -3.74
C LEU A 8 -13.12 -4.44 -3.64
N TRP A 9 -11.86 -4.30 -3.26
CA TRP A 9 -11.13 -3.04 -3.24
C TRP A 9 -10.10 -2.99 -4.37
N LEU A 10 -10.08 -1.87 -5.10
CA LEU A 10 -9.29 -1.67 -6.32
C LEU A 10 -8.59 -0.31 -6.32
N THR A 11 -7.42 -0.24 -6.95
CA THR A 11 -6.74 1.01 -7.27
C THR A 11 -7.11 1.46 -8.68
N LEU A 12 -7.55 2.71 -8.83
CA LEU A 12 -7.80 3.34 -10.13
C LEU A 12 -6.64 4.27 -10.45
N VAL A 13 -5.55 3.69 -10.96
CA VAL A 13 -4.22 4.32 -11.09
C VAL A 13 -4.26 5.68 -11.79
N HIS A 14 -5.04 5.80 -12.87
CA HIS A 14 -5.07 7.00 -13.72
C HIS A 14 -6.01 8.10 -13.21
N SER A 15 -7.01 7.76 -12.39
CA SER A 15 -7.90 8.74 -11.77
C SER A 15 -7.46 9.14 -10.37
N GLY A 16 -6.46 8.45 -9.79
CA GLY A 16 -5.97 8.76 -8.44
C GLY A 16 -6.97 8.35 -7.35
N GLU A 17 -7.76 7.30 -7.59
CA GLU A 17 -8.84 6.88 -6.70
C GLU A 17 -8.66 5.45 -6.18
N ILE A 18 -9.35 5.14 -5.09
CA ILE A 18 -9.62 3.79 -4.61
C ILE A 18 -11.10 3.49 -4.86
N ALA A 19 -11.40 2.32 -5.41
CA ALA A 19 -12.77 1.87 -5.61
C ALA A 19 -13.12 0.72 -4.67
N ARG A 20 -14.36 0.71 -4.19
CA ARG A 20 -14.98 -0.36 -3.41
C ARG A 20 -16.20 -0.87 -4.19
N LEU A 21 -16.23 -2.16 -4.50
CA LEU A 21 -17.29 -2.84 -5.22
C LEU A 21 -17.88 -3.95 -4.35
N THR A 22 -19.15 -3.85 -3.97
CA THR A 22 -19.82 -4.89 -3.17
C THR A 22 -20.21 -6.08 -4.03
N VAL A 23 -20.59 -7.20 -3.39
CA VAL A 23 -21.06 -8.40 -4.10
C VAL A 23 -22.42 -8.17 -4.78
N GLU A 24 -23.20 -7.21 -4.29
CA GLU A 24 -24.45 -6.72 -4.89
C GLU A 24 -24.20 -5.81 -6.10
N GLY A 25 -22.95 -5.44 -6.37
CA GLY A 25 -22.56 -4.60 -7.51
C GLY A 25 -22.56 -3.10 -7.23
N GLU A 26 -22.66 -2.67 -5.97
CA GLU A 26 -22.57 -1.25 -5.62
C GLU A 26 -21.12 -0.76 -5.70
N LEU A 27 -20.88 0.26 -6.53
CA LEU A 27 -19.56 0.85 -6.73
C LEU A 27 -19.46 2.21 -6.03
N SER A 28 -18.51 2.32 -5.09
CA SER A 28 -18.10 3.57 -4.47
C SER A 28 -16.66 3.92 -4.87
N ARG A 29 -16.35 5.22 -4.97
CA ARG A 29 -15.00 5.72 -5.30
C ARG A 29 -14.57 6.79 -4.32
N TYR A 30 -13.30 6.75 -3.95
CA TYR A 30 -12.70 7.63 -2.96
C TYR A 30 -11.41 8.22 -3.52
N PRO A 31 -11.18 9.54 -3.41
CA PRO A 31 -9.89 10.13 -3.74
C PRO A 31 -8.78 9.48 -2.91
N ALA A 32 -7.66 9.08 -3.53
CA ALA A 32 -6.55 8.42 -2.83
C ALA A 32 -5.69 9.41 -1.99
N GLY A 33 -6.16 10.63 -1.74
CA GLY A 33 -5.46 11.67 -0.97
C GLY A 33 -4.41 12.47 -1.73
N ALA A 34 -4.08 12.08 -2.98
CA ALA A 34 -3.20 12.81 -3.88
C ALA A 34 -3.63 12.58 -5.34
N ALA A 35 -4.15 13.63 -6.00
CA ALA A 35 -4.75 13.54 -7.34
C ALA A 35 -3.81 12.87 -8.37
N GLU A 36 -2.52 13.21 -8.34
CA GLU A 36 -1.49 12.65 -9.23
C GLU A 36 -0.66 11.54 -8.57
N GLY A 37 -1.12 11.01 -7.43
CA GLY A 37 -0.31 10.11 -6.61
C GLY A 37 -0.10 8.70 -7.19
N ARG A 38 -0.89 8.31 -8.20
CA ARG A 38 -0.87 7.00 -8.88
C ARG A 38 -0.90 5.85 -7.87
N PRO A 39 -2.06 5.57 -7.24
CA PRO A 39 -2.20 4.41 -6.36
C PRO A 39 -1.88 3.13 -7.14
N SER A 40 -1.04 2.25 -6.61
CA SER A 40 -0.53 1.07 -7.32
C SER A 40 -1.10 -0.23 -6.77
N ILE A 41 -0.47 -0.85 -5.77
CA ILE A 41 -0.97 -2.08 -5.14
C ILE A 41 -1.70 -1.72 -3.85
N ILE A 42 -2.75 -2.51 -3.52
CA ILE A 42 -3.55 -2.40 -2.30
C ILE A 42 -3.62 -3.75 -1.60
N THR A 43 -3.57 -3.75 -0.28
CA THR A 43 -3.63 -4.92 0.60
C THR A 43 -4.52 -4.63 1.82
N ALA A 44 -5.15 -5.65 2.39
CA ALA A 44 -5.74 -5.51 3.73
C ALA A 44 -4.59 -5.48 4.73
N GLY A 45 -4.75 -4.75 5.83
CA GLY A 45 -3.70 -4.65 6.82
C GLY A 45 -4.21 -4.35 8.22
N PRO A 46 -3.32 -3.85 9.08
CA PRO A 46 -3.62 -3.62 10.48
C PRO A 46 -4.85 -2.74 10.69
N GLY A 47 -5.61 -3.03 11.74
CA GLY A 47 -6.79 -2.25 12.14
C GLY A 47 -8.00 -2.37 11.20
N GLY A 48 -8.08 -3.41 10.38
CA GLY A 48 -9.23 -3.65 9.48
C GLY A 48 -9.34 -2.65 8.33
N ALA A 49 -8.29 -1.88 8.07
CA ALA A 49 -8.20 -0.92 6.98
C ALA A 49 -7.50 -1.53 5.76
N LEU A 50 -7.64 -0.84 4.63
CA LEU A 50 -6.90 -1.17 3.43
C LEU A 50 -5.71 -0.21 3.30
N TRP A 51 -4.59 -0.75 2.83
CA TRP A 51 -3.33 -0.05 2.71
C TRP A 51 -2.84 -0.12 1.27
N PHE A 52 -2.38 1.00 0.72
CA PHE A 52 -1.97 1.09 -0.67
C PHE A 52 -0.74 1.96 -0.84
N THR A 53 0.02 1.71 -1.91
CA THR A 53 1.15 2.58 -2.27
C THR A 53 0.70 3.69 -3.19
N LEU A 54 1.20 4.91 -2.99
CA LEU A 54 1.09 6.02 -3.94
C LEU A 54 2.45 6.23 -4.60
N ASN A 55 2.60 5.70 -5.81
CA ASN A 55 3.88 5.63 -6.49
C ASN A 55 4.51 7.01 -6.73
N GLN A 56 3.72 7.99 -7.19
CA GLN A 56 4.24 9.33 -7.51
C GLN A 56 4.13 10.31 -6.35
N ALA A 57 3.24 10.06 -5.38
CA ALA A 57 3.17 10.90 -4.17
C ALA A 57 4.21 10.53 -3.11
N ASN A 58 5.04 9.51 -3.36
CA ASN A 58 6.07 9.00 -2.44
C ASN A 58 5.50 8.73 -1.04
N ALA A 59 4.38 8.00 -0.98
CA ALA A 59 3.64 7.78 0.26
C ALA A 59 2.98 6.40 0.30
N ILE A 60 2.66 5.96 1.51
CA ILE A 60 1.73 4.86 1.78
C ILE A 60 0.41 5.47 2.23
N GLY A 61 -0.69 5.07 1.59
CA GLY A 61 -2.03 5.46 1.97
C GLY A 61 -2.71 4.37 2.80
N ARG A 62 -3.58 4.79 3.71
CA ARG A 62 -4.51 3.95 4.46
C ARG A 62 -5.92 4.47 4.22
N ILE A 63 -6.84 3.59 3.88
CA ILE A 63 -8.27 3.90 3.73
C ILE A 63 -9.12 3.04 4.67
N GLY A 64 -9.96 3.71 5.47
CA GLY A 64 -10.99 3.07 6.29
C GLY A 64 -12.16 2.56 5.45
N LEU A 65 -12.98 1.68 6.02
CA LEU A 65 -14.19 1.17 5.34
C LEU A 65 -15.26 2.26 5.14
N ASP A 66 -15.17 3.35 5.90
CA ASP A 66 -15.94 4.58 5.74
C ASP A 66 -15.44 5.49 4.60
N GLY A 67 -14.30 5.15 3.99
CA GLY A 67 -13.67 5.91 2.92
C GLY A 67 -12.70 6.99 3.40
N GLU A 68 -12.44 7.11 4.70
CA GLU A 68 -11.46 8.09 5.20
C GLU A 68 -10.04 7.70 4.79
N VAL A 69 -9.31 8.62 4.15
CA VAL A 69 -7.93 8.40 3.68
C VAL A 69 -6.92 9.17 4.52
N THR A 70 -5.87 8.48 4.95
CA THR A 70 -4.70 9.05 5.63
C THR A 70 -3.41 8.65 4.90
N LEU A 71 -2.40 9.53 4.91
CA LEU A 71 -1.16 9.35 4.15
C LEU A 71 0.07 9.39 5.06
N ASN A 72 0.98 8.45 4.85
CA ASN A 72 2.30 8.39 5.46
C ASN A 72 3.36 8.65 4.39
N ARG A 73 3.98 9.84 4.39
CA ARG A 73 5.06 10.18 3.46
C ARG A 73 6.33 9.40 3.78
N LEU A 74 7.03 8.97 2.74
CA LEU A 74 8.27 8.21 2.90
C LEU A 74 9.46 9.15 3.17
N PRO A 75 10.39 8.76 4.07
CA PRO A 75 11.61 9.53 4.34
C PRO A 75 12.54 9.65 3.12
N THR A 76 12.74 8.56 2.38
CA THR A 76 13.50 8.61 1.13
C THR A 76 12.66 9.31 0.06
N ALA A 77 13.17 10.41 -0.50
CA ALA A 77 12.55 11.11 -1.62
C ALA A 77 12.54 10.23 -2.90
N ASP A 78 11.54 10.44 -3.75
CA ASP A 78 11.41 9.83 -5.07
C ASP A 78 11.55 8.29 -5.07
N ALA A 79 11.13 7.64 -3.98
CA ALA A 79 11.39 6.22 -3.79
C ALA A 79 10.49 5.30 -4.63
N ALA A 80 9.38 5.85 -5.13
CA ALA A 80 8.41 5.19 -5.99
C ALA A 80 7.91 3.86 -5.40
N PRO A 81 7.12 3.87 -4.31
CA PRO A 81 6.58 2.63 -3.74
C PRO A 81 5.65 1.92 -4.74
N VAL A 82 5.65 0.57 -4.76
CA VAL A 82 4.84 -0.25 -5.68
C VAL A 82 4.15 -1.42 -4.97
N GLY A 83 4.85 -2.54 -4.76
CA GLY A 83 4.29 -3.69 -4.06
C GLY A 83 4.12 -3.40 -2.57
N ILE A 84 3.03 -3.90 -1.99
CA ILE A 84 2.73 -3.81 -0.55
C ILE A 84 2.04 -5.09 -0.07
N THR A 85 2.32 -5.51 1.16
CA THR A 85 1.74 -6.68 1.81
C THR A 85 1.66 -6.46 3.32
N HIS A 86 0.69 -7.09 4.00
CA HIS A 86 0.61 -7.13 5.46
C HIS A 86 1.50 -8.26 5.99
N GLY A 87 2.43 -7.92 6.87
CA GLY A 87 3.34 -8.86 7.52
C GLY A 87 2.74 -9.45 8.79
N ALA A 88 3.29 -10.59 9.22
CA ALA A 88 2.90 -11.28 10.46
C ALA A 88 3.20 -10.47 11.74
N ASP A 89 4.01 -9.42 11.64
CA ASP A 89 4.40 -8.51 12.71
C ASP A 89 3.46 -7.29 12.83
N ASP A 90 2.26 -7.40 12.27
CA ASP A 90 1.21 -6.37 12.21
C ASP A 90 1.68 -5.03 11.64
N ALA A 91 2.61 -5.10 10.68
CA ALA A 91 3.11 -3.97 9.91
C ALA A 91 2.81 -4.17 8.43
N VAL A 92 2.78 -3.09 7.67
CA VAL A 92 2.77 -3.18 6.20
C VAL A 92 4.18 -3.08 5.65
N TRP A 93 4.53 -4.03 4.80
CA TRP A 93 5.81 -4.13 4.12
C TRP A 93 5.63 -3.76 2.66
N PHE A 94 6.54 -2.96 2.12
CA PHE A 94 6.44 -2.46 0.76
C PHE A 94 7.79 -2.36 0.09
N VAL A 95 7.80 -2.32 -1.24
CA VAL A 95 9.02 -2.14 -2.02
C VAL A 95 9.05 -0.76 -2.65
N LYS A 96 10.25 -0.20 -2.75
CA LYS A 96 10.53 1.13 -3.31
C LYS A 96 11.34 0.95 -4.58
N ILE A 97 10.66 0.94 -5.74
CA ILE A 97 11.24 0.45 -7.01
C ILE A 97 12.38 1.34 -7.51
N ALA A 98 12.23 2.67 -7.38
CA ALA A 98 13.24 3.62 -7.82
C ALA A 98 14.42 3.68 -6.84
N ALA A 99 14.14 3.52 -5.55
CA ALA A 99 15.18 3.53 -4.54
C ALA A 99 15.95 2.20 -4.45
N GLY A 100 15.38 1.05 -4.80
CA GLY A 100 16.02 -0.26 -4.58
C GLY A 100 16.07 -0.63 -3.10
N GLN A 101 14.93 -0.54 -2.41
CA GLN A 101 14.82 -0.81 -0.97
C GLN A 101 13.48 -1.48 -0.63
N ILE A 102 13.44 -2.06 0.55
CA ILE A 102 12.23 -2.50 1.24
C ILE A 102 11.90 -1.47 2.33
N GLY A 103 10.61 -1.18 2.53
CA GLY A 103 10.11 -0.38 3.63
C GLY A 103 9.19 -1.21 4.53
N ARG A 104 9.17 -0.86 5.81
CA ARG A 104 8.26 -1.40 6.83
C ARG A 104 7.61 -0.23 7.54
N LEU A 105 6.30 -0.14 7.51
CA LEU A 105 5.50 0.85 8.25
C LEU A 105 4.79 0.16 9.40
N GLY A 106 5.17 0.50 10.64
CA GLY A 106 4.54 -0.02 11.85
C GLY A 106 3.17 0.62 12.12
N ALA A 107 2.37 -0.02 12.98
CA ALA A 107 1.07 0.50 13.41
C ALA A 107 1.16 1.87 14.12
N ASP A 108 2.32 2.20 14.69
CA ASP A 108 2.63 3.50 15.28
C ASP A 108 2.97 4.59 14.24
N GLY A 109 2.93 4.25 12.95
CA GLY A 109 3.31 5.15 11.86
C GLY A 109 4.82 5.24 11.59
N SER A 110 5.65 4.48 12.32
CA SER A 110 7.10 4.50 12.13
C SER A 110 7.51 3.80 10.83
N VAL A 111 8.32 4.47 10.01
CA VAL A 111 8.89 3.90 8.78
C VAL A 111 10.33 3.47 9.03
N ARG A 112 10.62 2.20 8.76
CA ARG A 112 11.99 1.65 8.66
C ARG A 112 12.28 1.25 7.23
N GLU A 113 13.49 1.51 6.75
CA GLU A 113 13.89 1.27 5.37
C GLU A 113 15.15 0.41 5.30
N PHE A 114 15.12 -0.59 4.43
CA PHE A 114 16.15 -1.60 4.30
C PHE A 114 16.72 -1.55 2.86
N PRO A 115 17.96 -1.07 2.67
CA PRO A 115 18.58 -1.07 1.36
C PRO A 115 18.79 -2.49 0.85
N LEU A 116 18.47 -2.73 -0.43
CA LEU A 116 18.92 -3.95 -1.10
C LEU A 116 20.43 -3.86 -1.37
N PRO A 117 21.15 -5.00 -1.41
CA PRO A 117 22.56 -5.03 -1.79
C PRO A 117 22.81 -4.40 -3.16
N ASP A 118 21.92 -4.68 -4.12
CA ASP A 118 21.85 -3.99 -5.41
C ASP A 118 20.73 -2.93 -5.39
N ARG A 119 21.12 -1.66 -5.40
CA ARG A 119 20.18 -0.52 -5.47
C ARG A 119 19.48 -0.41 -6.84
N GLY A 120 20.02 -1.04 -7.88
CA GLY A 120 19.45 -1.09 -9.22
C GLY A 120 18.45 -2.23 -9.44
N ALA A 121 18.19 -3.07 -8.42
CA ALA A 121 17.40 -4.29 -8.55
C ALA A 121 15.92 -4.08 -8.93
N LYS A 122 15.39 -2.86 -8.77
CA LYS A 122 14.00 -2.49 -9.12
C LYS A 122 12.95 -3.47 -8.54
N PRO A 123 12.89 -3.64 -7.20
CA PRO A 123 11.92 -4.54 -6.58
C PRO A 123 10.49 -4.08 -6.89
N HIS A 124 9.61 -5.02 -7.28
CA HIS A 124 8.29 -4.70 -7.81
C HIS A 124 7.14 -5.22 -6.95
N ALA A 125 7.11 -6.52 -6.66
CA ALA A 125 6.11 -7.16 -5.81
C ALA A 125 6.73 -7.69 -4.52
N ILE A 126 5.91 -7.81 -3.48
CA ILE A 126 6.28 -8.40 -2.19
C ILE A 126 5.08 -9.16 -1.64
N THR A 127 5.32 -10.30 -1.00
CA THR A 127 4.32 -11.07 -0.27
C THR A 127 4.89 -11.51 1.06
N ALA A 128 4.05 -11.57 2.09
CA ALA A 128 4.42 -12.27 3.31
C ALA A 128 4.54 -13.77 3.01
N ALA A 129 5.52 -14.43 3.64
CA ALA A 129 5.53 -15.88 3.70
C ALA A 129 4.34 -16.36 4.55
N PRO A 130 3.76 -17.54 4.25
CA PRO A 130 2.89 -18.22 5.21
C PRO A 130 3.65 -18.34 6.53
N SER A 131 3.02 -17.99 7.65
CA SER A 131 3.67 -17.94 8.95
C SER A 131 4.38 -19.26 9.28
N GLY A 132 5.71 -19.31 9.18
CA GLY A 132 6.51 -20.34 9.85
C GLY A 132 7.79 -20.85 9.19
N GLU A 133 8.07 -20.64 7.90
CA GLU A 133 9.28 -21.23 7.30
C GLU A 133 10.22 -20.16 6.71
N CYS A 134 11.44 -20.15 7.26
CA CYS A 134 12.63 -19.55 6.70
C CYS A 134 13.14 -20.40 5.53
#